data_AF-A0A167PKC1-F1
#
_entry.id   AF-A0A167PKC1-F1
#
_cell.length_a   1.000
_cell.length_b   1.000
_cell.length_c   1.000
_cell.angle_alpha   90.00
_cell.angle_beta   90.00
_cell.angle_gamma   90.00
#
_symmetry.space_group_name_H-M   'P 1'
#
loop_
_entity.id
_entity.type
_entity.pdbx_description
1 polymer ?
#
loop_
_entity_poly.entity_id
_entity_poly.type
_entity_poly.pdbx_seq_one_letter_code
_entity_poly.pdbx_strand_id
1 'polypeptide(L)'
;MFSRTLRPAARGLPQVSPAVSRAVVQRRWASNEHDSHDSHDAPTDDSTVTEESFFTPAWRNTAILTVVGYAAYLYWPRTKEGETHWLTQAIANSNSNEEQFENLQRRMAWVQHQAANKREDDAAQRPPMHRFRYKHTFEQSCPNAIPVGTQADVSNVKIKTREDYFK
;
A
#
# COMPACT_ATOMS: atom_id res chain seq x y z
N MET A 1 -53.59 37.30 -31.61
CA MET A 1 -54.03 36.09 -30.87
C MET A 1 -52.79 35.29 -30.53
N PHE A 2 -52.53 35.11 -29.24
CA PHE A 2 -51.30 34.48 -28.70
C PHE A 2 -51.49 32.98 -28.58
N SER A 3 -50.59 32.18 -29.16
CA SER A 3 -50.56 30.73 -28.95
C SER A 3 -49.22 30.34 -28.31
N ARG A 4 -49.24 30.26 -26.97
CA ARG A 4 -48.19 29.68 -26.13
C ARG A 4 -48.19 28.16 -26.33
N THR A 5 -47.11 27.59 -26.85
CA THR A 5 -46.86 26.14 -26.78
C THR A 5 -46.15 25.82 -25.46
N LEU A 6 -46.81 25.03 -24.61
CA LEU A 6 -46.29 24.56 -23.33
C LEU A 6 -45.24 23.45 -23.55
N ARG A 7 -44.11 23.59 -22.85
CA ARG A 7 -43.00 22.62 -22.80
C ARG A 7 -43.29 21.62 -21.68
N PRO A 8 -43.32 20.29 -21.90
CA PRO A 8 -43.41 19.33 -20.80
C PRO A 8 -42.05 19.20 -20.11
N ALA A 9 -42.03 19.49 -18.80
CA ALA A 9 -40.91 19.21 -17.92
C ALA A 9 -40.98 17.74 -17.48
N ALA A 10 -40.15 16.88 -18.06
CA ALA A 10 -39.94 15.53 -17.56
C ALA A 10 -39.06 15.58 -16.30
N ARG A 11 -39.69 15.34 -15.15
CA ARG A 11 -39.07 15.27 -13.83
C ARG A 11 -38.36 13.92 -13.71
N GLY A 12 -37.04 13.90 -13.84
CA GLY A 12 -36.23 12.70 -13.63
C GLY A 12 -36.32 12.24 -12.17
N LEU A 13 -36.69 10.99 -11.95
CA LEU A 13 -36.60 10.32 -10.65
C LEU A 13 -35.14 9.89 -10.41
N PRO A 14 -34.61 9.98 -9.17
CA PRO A 14 -33.29 9.47 -8.87
C PRO A 14 -33.28 7.93 -8.90
N GLN A 15 -32.44 7.38 -9.76
CA GLN A 15 -32.16 5.96 -9.87
C GLN A 15 -31.28 5.53 -8.68
N VAL A 16 -31.86 4.86 -7.70
CA VAL A 16 -31.11 4.28 -6.56
C VAL A 16 -30.44 3.00 -7.05
N SER A 17 -29.12 3.01 -7.13
CA SER A 17 -28.31 1.82 -7.42
C SER A 17 -28.21 0.96 -6.15
N PRO A 18 -28.42 -0.36 -6.21
CA PRO A 18 -28.10 -1.23 -5.09
C PRO A 18 -26.57 -1.35 -4.98
N ALA A 19 -25.99 -0.67 -3.99
CA ALA A 19 -24.61 -0.91 -3.59
C ALA A 19 -24.51 -2.34 -3.02
N VAL A 20 -23.89 -3.24 -3.79
CA VAL A 20 -23.51 -4.57 -3.30
C VAL A 20 -22.35 -4.38 -2.33
N SER A 21 -22.68 -4.28 -1.04
CA SER A 21 -21.71 -4.31 0.06
C SER A 21 -21.05 -5.69 0.09
N ARG A 22 -19.91 -5.84 -0.59
CA ARG A 22 -19.02 -6.98 -0.35
C ARG A 22 -18.48 -6.87 1.06
N ALA A 23 -18.96 -7.74 1.95
CA ALA A 23 -18.38 -7.93 3.28
C ALA A 23 -16.94 -8.42 3.11
N VAL A 24 -15.98 -7.52 3.32
CA VAL A 24 -14.58 -7.88 3.50
C VAL A 24 -14.49 -8.61 4.83
N VAL A 25 -14.31 -9.93 4.79
CA VAL A 25 -13.96 -10.73 5.96
C VAL A 25 -12.53 -10.35 6.36
N GLN A 26 -12.41 -9.29 7.16
CA GLN A 26 -11.19 -8.94 7.88
C GLN A 26 -10.95 -10.02 8.93
N ARG A 27 -10.07 -10.97 8.62
CA ARG A 27 -9.59 -11.95 9.59
C ARG A 27 -8.65 -11.22 10.56
N ARG A 28 -9.23 -10.58 11.58
CA ARG A 28 -8.48 -9.96 12.70
C ARG A 28 -7.91 -11.08 13.57
N TRP A 29 -6.63 -11.37 13.40
CA TRP A 29 -5.83 -12.00 14.44
C TRP A 29 -5.37 -10.89 15.38
N ALA A 30 -6.31 -10.39 16.19
CA ALA A 30 -5.99 -9.51 17.30
C ALA A 30 -5.95 -10.37 18.55
N SER A 31 -4.76 -10.44 19.14
CA SER A 31 -4.46 -10.97 20.45
C SER A 31 -5.43 -10.43 21.51
N ASN A 32 -5.80 -11.31 22.44
CA ASN A 32 -6.57 -10.99 23.64
C ASN A 32 -5.98 -9.78 24.38
N GLU A 33 -6.85 -8.85 24.76
CA GLU A 33 -6.63 -7.80 25.75
C GLU A 33 -6.10 -8.39 27.08
N HIS A 34 -5.14 -7.69 27.69
CA HIS A 34 -5.08 -7.52 29.14
C HIS A 34 -4.47 -6.14 29.42
N ASP A 35 -5.34 -5.21 29.81
CA ASP A 35 -4.98 -4.02 30.59
C ASP A 35 -4.85 -4.45 32.06
N SER A 36 -3.65 -4.33 32.62
CA SER A 36 -3.46 -4.19 34.05
C SER A 36 -2.13 -3.47 34.31
N HIS A 37 -2.26 -2.21 34.72
CA HIS A 37 -1.19 -1.35 35.20
C HIS A 37 -0.67 -1.83 36.58
N ASP A 38 0.59 -1.48 36.84
CA ASP A 38 1.27 -1.40 38.14
C ASP A 38 1.53 -2.67 38.96
N SER A 39 2.79 -3.12 38.88
CA SER A 39 3.54 -3.55 40.07
C SER A 39 5.05 -3.43 39.78
N HIS A 40 5.67 -2.37 40.31
CA HIS A 40 7.12 -2.32 40.51
C HIS A 40 7.51 -3.32 41.59
N ASP A 41 7.94 -4.52 41.21
CA ASP A 41 8.57 -5.47 42.13
C ASP A 41 9.81 -6.11 41.48
N ALA A 42 10.94 -5.88 42.15
CA ALA A 42 12.21 -6.60 42.18
C ALA A 42 12.94 -7.01 40.87
N PRO A 43 14.29 -6.90 40.83
CA PRO A 43 15.07 -7.62 39.83
C PRO A 43 15.01 -9.11 40.18
N THR A 44 14.11 -9.85 39.55
CA THR A 44 14.23 -11.32 39.54
C THR A 44 15.42 -11.65 38.64
N ASP A 45 16.57 -11.87 39.26
CA ASP A 45 17.59 -12.77 38.76
C ASP A 45 16.97 -14.16 38.61
N ASP A 46 16.18 -14.34 37.56
CA ASP A 46 15.71 -15.65 37.11
C ASP A 46 16.24 -15.87 35.70
N SER A 47 17.58 -15.93 35.62
CA SER A 47 18.24 -16.66 34.55
C SER A 47 17.87 -18.13 34.72
N THR A 48 16.64 -18.49 34.34
CA THR A 48 16.31 -19.86 33.98
C THR A 48 17.19 -20.19 32.78
N VAL A 49 18.37 -20.72 33.08
CA VAL A 49 19.24 -21.36 32.11
C VAL A 49 18.42 -22.48 31.51
N THR A 50 17.76 -22.19 30.39
CA THR A 50 17.17 -23.22 29.55
C THR A 50 18.37 -23.96 28.99
N GLU A 51 18.65 -25.15 29.52
CA GLU A 51 19.67 -26.02 28.95
C GLU A 51 19.30 -26.24 27.49
N GLU A 52 20.02 -25.58 26.57
CA GLU A 52 19.79 -25.64 25.13
C GLU A 52 20.14 -27.06 24.65
N SER A 53 19.20 -27.98 24.84
CA SER A 53 19.33 -29.37 24.47
C SER A 53 18.71 -29.59 23.10
N PHE A 54 19.38 -30.36 22.25
CA PHE A 54 18.87 -30.86 20.98
C PHE A 54 17.64 -31.77 21.14
N PHE A 55 17.26 -32.11 22.37
CA PHE A 55 16.06 -32.87 22.69
C PHE A 55 14.88 -32.01 23.13
N THR A 56 14.98 -30.67 23.04
CA THR A 56 13.81 -29.81 23.24
C THR A 56 12.71 -30.14 22.22
N PRO A 57 11.43 -29.95 22.57
CA PRO A 57 10.31 -30.26 21.68
C PRO A 57 10.42 -29.61 20.29
N ALA A 58 11.04 -28.43 20.19
CA ALA A 58 11.31 -27.74 18.94
C ALA A 58 12.25 -28.54 18.01
N TRP A 59 13.39 -29.01 18.53
CA TRP A 59 14.35 -29.81 17.76
C TRP A 59 13.83 -31.21 17.43
N ARG A 60 13.05 -31.82 18.33
CA ARG A 60 12.37 -33.10 18.05
C ARG A 60 11.39 -32.97 16.89
N ASN A 61 10.55 -31.93 16.90
CA ASN A 61 9.54 -31.73 15.86
C ASN A 61 10.18 -31.42 14.51
N THR A 62 11.26 -30.63 14.48
CA THR A 62 12.01 -30.36 13.24
C THR A 62 12.68 -31.63 12.71
N ALA A 63 13.29 -32.45 13.56
CA ALA A 63 13.87 -33.74 13.16
C ALA A 63 12.81 -34.72 12.61
N ILE A 64 11.61 -34.76 13.22
CA ILE A 64 10.51 -35.57 12.69
C ILE A 64 10.05 -35.04 11.32
N LEU A 65 9.88 -33.72 11.17
CA LEU A 65 9.47 -33.12 9.91
C LEU A 65 10.49 -33.36 8.80
N THR A 66 11.79 -33.29 9.09
CA THR A 66 12.83 -33.57 8.09
C THR A 66 12.83 -35.04 7.66
N VAL A 67 12.72 -35.97 8.59
CA VAL A 67 12.64 -37.41 8.27
C VAL A 67 11.37 -37.73 7.48
N VAL A 68 10.22 -37.21 7.89
CA VAL A 68 8.95 -37.39 7.17
C VAL A 68 9.02 -36.77 5.77
N GLY A 69 9.58 -35.56 5.65
CA GLY A 69 9.77 -34.91 4.35
C GLY A 69 10.70 -35.69 3.42
N TYR A 70 11.78 -36.26 3.96
CA TYR A 70 12.70 -37.10 3.18
C TYR A 70 12.05 -38.41 2.74
N ALA A 71 11.32 -39.09 3.63
CA ALA A 71 10.56 -40.28 3.28
C ALA A 71 9.51 -39.98 2.20
N ALA A 72 8.80 -38.86 2.33
CA ALA A 72 7.85 -38.40 1.31
C ALA A 72 8.53 -38.09 -0.03
N TYR A 73 9.74 -37.54 -0.04
CA TYR A 73 10.52 -37.29 -1.26
C TYR A 73 10.90 -38.59 -1.98
N LEU A 74 11.31 -39.61 -1.24
CA LEU A 74 11.63 -40.93 -1.82
C LEU A 74 10.39 -41.61 -2.40
N TYR A 75 9.23 -41.45 -1.75
CA TYR A 75 7.98 -42.08 -2.15
C TYR A 75 7.13 -41.20 -3.10
N TRP A 76 7.61 -40.00 -3.43
CA TRP A 76 6.88 -39.12 -4.33
C TRP A 76 6.83 -39.77 -5.72
N PRO A 77 5.65 -39.86 -6.36
CA PRO A 77 5.52 -40.47 -7.67
C PRO A 77 6.40 -39.72 -8.67
N ARG A 78 7.47 -40.39 -9.13
CA ARG A 78 8.29 -39.88 -10.22
C ARG A 78 7.53 -40.10 -11.53
N THR A 79 7.42 -39.05 -12.32
CA THR A 79 6.84 -39.14 -13.65
C THR A 79 7.64 -40.08 -14.52
N LYS A 80 6.94 -40.94 -15.27
CA LYS A 80 7.54 -41.77 -16.30
C LYS A 80 8.00 -40.89 -17.46
N GLU A 81 9.03 -41.32 -18.18
CA GLU A 81 9.52 -40.61 -19.36
C GLU A 81 8.37 -40.46 -20.38
N GLY A 82 8.02 -39.20 -20.70
CA GLY A 82 6.96 -38.87 -21.67
C GLY A 82 5.62 -38.41 -21.07
N GLU A 83 5.41 -38.54 -19.75
CA GLU A 83 4.18 -38.05 -19.10
C GLU A 83 4.44 -36.76 -18.32
N THR A 84 3.62 -35.73 -18.56
CA THR A 84 3.68 -34.48 -17.80
C THR A 84 3.25 -34.72 -16.36
N HIS A 85 4.01 -34.19 -15.39
CA HIS A 85 3.68 -34.32 -13.96
C HIS A 85 2.25 -33.83 -13.68
N TRP A 86 1.52 -34.54 -12.81
CA TRP A 86 0.12 -34.23 -12.47
C TRP A 86 -0.05 -32.78 -12.01
N LEU A 87 0.93 -32.23 -11.28
CA LEU A 87 0.94 -30.82 -10.88
C LEU A 87 1.00 -29.89 -12.09
N THR A 88 1.81 -30.21 -13.09
CA THR A 88 1.89 -29.44 -14.34
C THR A 88 0.59 -29.52 -15.11
N GLN A 89 -0.07 -30.69 -15.17
CA GLN A 89 -1.40 -30.83 -15.76
C GLN A 89 -2.45 -30.01 -15.01
N ALA A 90 -2.42 -30.03 -13.67
CA ALA A 90 -3.34 -29.26 -12.84
C ALA A 90 -3.16 -27.75 -13.06
N ILE A 91 -1.91 -27.28 -13.10
CA ILE A 91 -1.57 -25.88 -13.38
C ILE A 91 -1.99 -25.50 -14.82
N ALA A 92 -1.71 -26.36 -15.80
CA ALA A 92 -2.09 -26.13 -17.19
C ALA A 92 -3.61 -26.04 -17.35
N ASN A 93 -4.36 -26.94 -16.71
CA ASN A 93 -5.81 -26.94 -16.71
C ASN A 93 -6.41 -25.74 -15.95
N SER A 94 -5.71 -25.18 -14.97
CA SER A 94 -6.15 -23.94 -14.30
C SER A 94 -5.84 -22.68 -15.11
N ASN A 95 -4.80 -22.72 -15.97
CA ASN A 95 -4.38 -21.58 -16.78
C ASN A 95 -5.03 -21.54 -18.17
N SER A 96 -5.80 -22.56 -18.55
CA SER A 96 -6.45 -22.67 -19.87
C SER A 96 -7.70 -21.79 -20.02
N ASN A 97 -7.80 -20.69 -19.26
CA ASN A 97 -8.93 -19.76 -19.39
C ASN A 97 -8.73 -18.90 -20.64
N GLU A 98 -9.01 -19.49 -21.81
CA GLU A 98 -8.94 -18.85 -23.13
C GLU A 98 -9.72 -17.53 -23.15
N GLU A 99 -10.85 -17.49 -22.45
CA GLU A 99 -11.68 -16.28 -22.33
C GLU A 99 -10.93 -15.13 -21.62
N GLN A 100 -10.17 -15.41 -20.57
CA GLN A 100 -9.33 -14.40 -19.91
C GLN A 100 -8.23 -13.89 -20.84
N PHE A 101 -7.65 -14.78 -21.64
CA PHE A 101 -6.61 -14.42 -22.60
C PHE A 101 -7.17 -13.55 -23.73
N GLU A 102 -8.32 -13.92 -24.30
CA GLU A 102 -9.03 -13.11 -25.30
C GLU A 102 -9.44 -11.74 -24.76
N ASN A 103 -9.93 -11.69 -23.52
CA ASN A 103 -10.28 -10.43 -22.86
C ASN A 103 -9.04 -9.54 -22.65
N LEU A 104 -7.91 -10.14 -22.29
CA LEU A 104 -6.64 -9.43 -22.16
C LEU A 104 -6.15 -8.91 -23.51
N GLN A 105 -6.23 -9.72 -24.57
CA GLN A 105 -5.88 -9.30 -25.93
C GLN A 105 -6.76 -8.14 -26.41
N ARG A 106 -8.09 -8.23 -26.23
CA ARG A 106 -9.02 -7.14 -26.54
C ARG A 106 -8.67 -5.86 -25.78
N ARG A 107 -8.32 -5.98 -24.49
CA ARG A 107 -7.88 -4.84 -23.68
C ARG A 107 -6.58 -4.24 -24.21
N MET A 108 -5.60 -5.05 -24.57
CA MET A 108 -4.33 -4.58 -25.13
C MET A 108 -4.55 -3.86 -26.46
N ALA A 109 -5.38 -4.42 -27.35
CA ALA A 109 -5.74 -3.78 -28.61
C ALA A 109 -6.42 -2.42 -28.37
N TRP A 110 -7.35 -2.35 -27.42
CA TRP A 110 -8.00 -1.09 -27.05
C TRP A 110 -7.00 -0.05 -26.50
N VAL A 111 -6.08 -0.45 -25.62
CA VAL A 111 -5.02 0.44 -25.09
C VAL A 111 -4.10 0.92 -26.22
N GLN A 112 -3.73 0.05 -27.16
CA GLN A 112 -2.92 0.43 -28.31
C GLN A 112 -3.65 1.45 -29.19
N HIS A 113 -4.94 1.24 -29.45
CA HIS A 113 -5.77 2.22 -30.16
C HIS A 113 -5.84 3.56 -29.43
N GLN A 114 -5.96 3.55 -28.10
CA GLN A 114 -5.93 4.79 -27.32
C GLN A 114 -4.58 5.48 -27.38
N ALA A 115 -3.48 4.73 -27.30
CA ALA A 115 -2.13 5.26 -27.38
C ALA A 115 -1.84 5.85 -28.76
N ALA A 116 -2.27 5.18 -29.84
CA ALA A 116 -2.12 5.68 -31.20
C ALA A 116 -2.91 6.97 -31.46
N ASN A 117 -4.09 7.11 -30.83
CA ASN A 117 -4.95 8.28 -30.98
C ASN A 117 -4.58 9.44 -30.04
N LYS A 118 -3.88 9.18 -28.94
CA LYS A 118 -3.43 10.20 -28.01
C LYS A 118 -2.11 10.77 -28.49
N ARG A 119 -2.12 11.96 -29.08
CA ARG A 119 -0.87 12.67 -29.42
C ARG A 119 -0.16 13.02 -28.12
N GLU A 120 1.17 12.97 -28.11
CA GLU A 120 2.00 13.32 -26.94
C GLU A 120 1.68 14.75 -26.43
N ASP A 121 1.21 15.61 -27.33
CA ASP A 121 0.80 16.99 -27.06
C ASP A 121 -0.56 17.11 -26.34
N ASP A 122 -1.44 16.10 -26.40
CA ASP A 122 -2.76 16.13 -25.72
C ASP A 122 -2.61 15.97 -24.20
N ALA A 123 -1.49 15.43 -23.73
CA ALA A 123 -1.17 15.30 -22.32
C ALA A 123 -0.61 16.60 -21.71
N ALA A 124 -0.21 17.56 -22.54
CA ALA A 124 0.35 18.84 -22.08
C ALA A 124 -0.77 19.78 -21.62
N GLN A 125 -1.36 19.49 -20.46
CA GLN A 125 -2.18 20.49 -19.77
C GLN A 125 -1.27 21.58 -19.23
N ARG A 126 -1.58 22.86 -19.55
CA ARG A 126 -0.92 23.99 -18.92
C ARG A 126 -1.12 23.86 -17.40
N PRO A 127 -0.06 23.93 -16.59
CA PRO A 127 -0.20 23.81 -15.14
C PRO A 127 -1.17 24.87 -14.63
N PRO A 128 -2.02 24.55 -13.63
CA PRO A 128 -2.97 25.50 -13.09
C PRO A 128 -2.22 26.70 -12.51
N MET A 129 -2.40 27.88 -13.12
CA MET A 129 -1.80 29.12 -12.63
C MET A 129 -2.62 29.64 -11.44
N HIS A 130 -2.13 29.41 -10.23
CA HIS A 130 -2.69 30.03 -9.03
C HIS A 130 -2.28 31.51 -8.97
N ARG A 131 -3.24 32.40 -9.25
CA ARG A 131 -3.07 33.85 -9.12
C ARG A 131 -3.57 34.30 -7.76
N PHE A 132 -2.66 34.54 -6.84
CA PHE A 132 -3.00 35.12 -5.54
C PHE A 132 -3.29 36.61 -5.69
N ARG A 133 -4.44 37.05 -5.16
CA ARG A 133 -4.79 38.48 -5.07
C ARG A 133 -3.81 39.25 -4.20
N TYR A 134 -3.25 38.59 -3.19
CA TYR A 134 -2.34 39.16 -2.22
C TYR A 134 -1.03 38.35 -2.22
N LYS A 135 0.04 38.95 -2.73
CA LYS A 135 1.37 38.30 -2.78
C LYS A 135 2.04 38.23 -1.40
N HIS A 136 1.67 39.12 -0.48
CA HIS A 136 2.23 39.17 0.87
C HIS A 136 1.87 37.95 1.73
N THR A 137 0.84 37.17 1.34
CA THR A 137 0.45 35.96 2.06
C THR A 137 1.53 34.87 2.02
N PHE A 138 2.46 34.92 1.04
CA PHE A 138 3.62 34.02 1.03
C PHE A 138 4.66 34.35 2.10
N GLU A 139 4.73 35.61 2.54
CA GLU A 139 5.70 36.06 3.55
C GLU A 139 5.15 35.88 4.98
N GLN A 140 3.83 35.76 5.12
CA GLN A 140 3.19 35.44 6.39
C GLN A 140 3.25 33.94 6.66
N SER A 141 4.43 33.44 7.03
CA SER A 141 4.52 32.13 7.68
C SER A 141 3.75 32.20 8.98
N CYS A 142 2.84 31.24 9.24
CA CYS A 142 2.17 31.21 10.53
C CYS A 142 3.23 31.00 11.64
N PRO A 143 3.20 31.80 12.72
CA PRO A 143 4.22 31.74 13.78
C PRO A 143 4.43 30.35 14.37
N ASN A 144 3.39 29.49 14.33
CA ASN A 144 3.42 28.15 14.90
C ASN A 144 3.81 27.02 13.92
N ALA A 145 4.06 27.30 12.64
CA ALA A 145 4.50 26.28 11.68
C ALA A 145 5.86 26.58 11.04
N ILE A 146 6.72 27.26 11.79
CA ILE A 146 8.12 27.44 11.43
C ILE A 146 8.88 26.22 11.95
N PRO A 147 9.48 25.38 11.10
CA PRO A 147 10.22 24.22 11.58
C PRO A 147 11.40 24.69 12.43
N VAL A 148 11.63 23.99 13.55
CA VAL A 148 12.78 24.27 14.42
C VAL A 148 14.08 24.23 13.60
N GLY A 149 14.91 25.27 13.73
CA GLY A 149 16.18 25.38 13.01
C GLY A 149 16.13 26.03 11.62
N THR A 150 14.96 26.45 11.11
CA THR A 150 14.89 27.18 9.83
C THR A 150 15.26 28.66 9.92
N GLN A 151 15.15 29.25 11.12
CA GLN A 151 15.57 30.61 11.37
C GLN A 151 16.88 30.60 12.19
N ALA A 152 17.90 31.27 11.67
CA ALA A 152 19.12 31.52 12.43
C ALA A 152 18.82 32.55 13.52
N ASP A 153 19.12 32.20 14.78
CA ASP A 153 19.06 33.14 15.88
C ASP A 153 20.17 34.19 15.71
N VAL A 154 19.78 35.40 15.34
CA VAL A 154 20.69 36.54 15.15
C VAL A 154 20.72 37.47 16.36
N SER A 155 20.11 37.09 17.49
CA SER A 155 20.04 37.94 18.69
C SER A 155 21.42 38.34 19.25
N ASN A 156 22.43 37.49 19.04
CA ASN A 156 23.80 37.72 19.51
C ASN A 156 24.77 38.20 18.42
N VAL A 157 24.27 38.60 17.26
CA VAL A 157 25.12 39.12 16.17
C VAL A 157 25.52 40.56 16.47
N LYS A 158 26.76 40.76 16.94
CA LYS A 158 27.36 42.09 17.07
C LYS A 158 27.99 42.49 15.74
N ILE A 159 27.39 43.46 15.06
CA ILE A 159 27.96 44.04 13.85
C ILE A 159 29.19 44.87 14.24
N LYS A 160 30.37 44.45 13.79
CA LYS A 160 31.60 45.24 13.97
C LYS A 160 31.56 46.45 13.04
N THR A 161 31.71 47.64 13.61
CA THR A 161 31.88 48.86 12.83
C THR A 161 33.34 49.03 12.43
N ARG A 162 33.63 49.91 11.47
CA ARG A 162 34.99 50.16 10.95
C ARG A 162 36.01 50.48 12.05
N GLU A 163 35.55 51.05 13.15
CA GLU A 163 36.37 51.45 14.31
C GLU A 163 36.90 50.25 15.12
N ASP A 164 36.17 49.13 15.15
CA ASP A 164 36.59 47.91 15.85
C ASP A 164 37.76 47.16 15.15
N TYR A 165 38.15 47.59 13.95
CA TYR A 165 39.28 47.00 13.19
C TYR A 165 40.62 47.68 13.46
N PHE A 166 40.62 48.85 14.12
CA PHE A 166 41.82 49.65 14.36
C PHE A 166 42.24 49.68 15.84
N LYS A 167 41.66 48.82 16.67
CA LYS A 167 42.11 48.49 18.02
C LYS A 167 42.83 47.15 18.01
#